data_AF-A0A1F8T0T8-F1
#
_entry.id   AF-A0A1F8T0T8-F1
#
_cell.length_a   1.000
_cell.length_b   1.000
_cell.length_c   1.000
_cell.angle_alpha   90.00
_cell.angle_beta   90.00
_cell.angle_gamma   90.00
#
_symmetry.space_group_name_H-M   'P 1'
#
loop_
_entity.id
_entity.type
_entity.pdbx_description
1 polymer ?
#
loop_
_entity_poly.entity_id
_entity_poly.type
_entity_poly.pdbx_seq_one_letter_code
_entity_poly.pdbx_strand_id
1 'polypeptide(L)'
;MTAYIHALAKVLPVILLLLLGATLNKIKFLRPETIGELKKLVVNVTLPAVLFLAFARATLELNYLLIVVIVFALCVLALLVGRWVQPLTGIRAPYFPSLLTGFEAGMMGYAIFSSVYGVANVYKFAVVDLGQVTFVFFVLVPLLERLSSGPKPFTATVANFFRTPVILGILGGILANRIGLLGLLSSWPVSASLVSTLEIVAGLTTPLVAIVIGY
;
A
#
# COMPACT_ATOMS: atom_id res chain seq x y z
N MET A 1 3.12 -24.00 20.91
CA MET A 1 2.84 -24.71 19.64
C MET A 1 1.56 -24.19 18.96
N THR A 2 0.46 -24.03 19.68
CA THR A 2 -0.82 -23.49 19.16
C THR A 2 -0.72 -22.08 18.57
N ALA A 3 0.03 -21.17 19.19
CA ALA A 3 0.21 -19.80 18.69
C ALA A 3 0.81 -19.73 17.27
N TYR A 4 1.80 -20.57 16.96
CA TYR A 4 2.43 -20.62 15.64
C TYR A 4 1.48 -21.19 14.57
N ILE A 5 0.68 -22.19 14.93
CA ILE A 5 -0.32 -22.78 14.03
C ILE A 5 -1.41 -21.75 13.70
N HIS A 6 -1.87 -20.97 14.69
CA HIS A 6 -2.82 -19.87 14.45
C HIS A 6 -2.24 -18.76 13.57
N ALA A 7 -0.97 -18.38 13.79
CA ALA A 7 -0.30 -17.40 12.94
C ALA A 7 -0.18 -17.91 11.49
N LEU A 8 0.21 -19.18 11.31
CA LEU A 8 0.29 -19.79 9.98
C LEU A 8 -1.08 -19.83 9.30
N ALA A 9 -2.13 -20.27 10.01
CA ALA A 9 -3.50 -20.35 9.46
C ALA A 9 -4.03 -19.00 8.95
N LYS A 10 -3.59 -17.88 9.55
CA LYS A 10 -3.94 -16.52 9.14
C LYS A 10 -3.24 -16.03 7.87
N VAL A 11 -2.02 -16.50 7.63
CA VAL A 11 -1.20 -16.13 6.45
C VAL A 11 -1.41 -17.12 5.31
N LEU A 12 -1.79 -18.36 5.62
CA LEU A 12 -1.95 -19.45 4.68
C LEU A 12 -2.83 -19.10 3.46
N PRO A 13 -3.97 -18.40 3.58
CA PRO A 13 -4.75 -18.00 2.41
C PRO A 13 -3.96 -17.16 1.40
N VAL A 14 -3.13 -16.22 1.88
CA VAL A 14 -2.27 -15.39 1.01
C VAL A 14 -1.20 -16.24 0.33
N ILE A 15 -0.59 -17.19 1.06
CA ILE A 15 0.39 -18.14 0.50
C ILE A 15 -0.26 -19.01 -0.58
N LEU A 16 -1.45 -19.54 -0.34
CA LEU A 16 -2.18 -20.35 -1.31
C LEU A 16 -2.54 -19.55 -2.57
N LEU A 17 -2.91 -18.27 -2.43
CA LEU A 17 -3.18 -17.39 -3.57
C LEU A 17 -1.91 -17.04 -4.36
N LEU A 18 -0.77 -16.85 -3.67
CA LEU A 18 0.53 -16.70 -4.33
C LEU A 18 0.91 -17.95 -5.13
N LEU A 19 0.73 -19.15 -4.53
CA LEU A 19 0.96 -20.42 -5.22
C LEU A 19 0.00 -20.64 -6.38
N LEU A 20 -1.24 -20.19 -6.27
CA LEU A 20 -2.20 -20.17 -7.37
C LEU A 20 -1.68 -19.28 -8.50
N GLY A 21 -1.24 -18.04 -8.21
CA GLY A 21 -0.60 -17.15 -9.19
C GLY A 21 0.57 -17.83 -9.91
N ALA A 22 1.47 -18.46 -9.15
CA ALA A 22 2.61 -19.19 -9.70
C ALA A 22 2.18 -20.36 -10.60
N THR A 23 1.11 -21.06 -10.22
CA THR A 23 0.53 -22.15 -11.02
C THR A 23 -0.07 -21.60 -12.32
N LEU A 24 -0.80 -20.48 -12.27
CA LEU A 24 -1.35 -19.80 -13.44
C LEU A 24 -0.25 -19.33 -14.41
N ASN A 25 0.90 -18.88 -13.90
CA ASN A 25 2.06 -18.55 -14.75
C ASN A 25 2.69 -19.80 -15.38
N LYS A 26 2.82 -20.89 -14.63
CA LYS A 26 3.35 -22.16 -15.18
C LYS A 26 2.53 -22.68 -16.35
N ILE A 27 1.20 -22.61 -16.27
CA ILE A 27 0.31 -23.03 -17.35
C ILE A 27 0.02 -21.91 -18.37
N LYS A 28 0.63 -20.73 -18.21
CA LYS A 28 0.44 -19.55 -19.08
C LYS A 28 -1.04 -19.17 -19.29
N PHE A 29 -1.83 -19.26 -18.21
CA PHE A 29 -3.27 -19.00 -18.25
C PHE A 29 -3.60 -17.55 -18.61
N LEU A 30 -2.86 -16.60 -18.03
CA LEU A 30 -2.93 -15.17 -18.36
C LEU A 30 -1.76 -14.79 -19.26
N ARG A 31 -1.89 -13.69 -20.00
CA ARG A 31 -0.75 -13.09 -20.70
C ARG A 31 0.02 -12.14 -19.76
N PRO A 32 1.34 -11.95 -19.93
CA PRO A 32 2.11 -11.00 -19.13
C PRO A 32 1.52 -9.59 -19.11
N GLU A 33 0.93 -9.14 -20.22
CA GLU A 33 0.28 -7.84 -20.33
C GLU A 33 -0.92 -7.74 -19.39
N THR A 34 -1.72 -8.81 -19.29
CA THR A 34 -2.88 -8.89 -18.40
C THR A 34 -2.47 -8.74 -16.93
N ILE A 35 -1.29 -9.23 -16.53
CA ILE A 35 -0.77 -9.04 -15.17
C ILE A 35 -0.48 -7.57 -14.89
N GLY A 36 0.07 -6.85 -15.87
CA GLY A 36 0.25 -5.40 -15.80
C GLY A 36 -1.08 -4.65 -15.65
N GLU A 37 -2.11 -5.07 -16.38
CA GLU A 37 -3.46 -4.51 -16.28
C GLU A 37 -4.13 -4.78 -14.92
N LEU A 38 -3.96 -5.99 -14.37
CA LEU A 38 -4.42 -6.32 -13.02
C LEU A 38 -3.69 -5.49 -11.96
N LYS A 39 -2.38 -5.30 -12.08
CA LYS A 39 -1.61 -4.39 -11.20
C LYS A 39 -2.15 -2.96 -11.29
N LYS A 40 -2.47 -2.49 -12.51
CA LYS A 40 -3.07 -1.17 -12.70
C LYS A 40 -4.43 -1.07 -12.02
N LEU A 41 -5.28 -2.09 -12.12
CA LEU A 41 -6.56 -2.16 -11.40
C LEU A 41 -6.36 -2.11 -9.88
N VAL A 42 -5.35 -2.82 -9.36
CA VAL A 42 -5.01 -2.81 -7.94
C VAL A 42 -4.68 -1.40 -7.47
N VAL A 43 -3.68 -0.77 -8.10
CA VAL A 43 -3.12 0.52 -7.66
C VAL A 43 -4.08 1.70 -7.84
N ASN A 44 -4.94 1.65 -8.86
CA ASN A 44 -5.81 2.78 -9.21
C ASN A 44 -7.24 2.66 -8.71
N VAL A 45 -7.69 1.46 -8.32
CA VAL A 45 -9.10 1.22 -7.96
C VAL A 45 -9.23 0.52 -6.61
N THR A 46 -8.75 -0.72 -6.51
CA THR A 46 -9.06 -1.56 -5.34
C THR A 46 -8.32 -1.09 -4.09
N LEU A 47 -7.03 -0.78 -4.18
CA LEU A 47 -6.23 -0.31 -3.05
C LEU A 47 -6.70 1.07 -2.57
N PRO A 48 -6.97 2.07 -3.44
CA PRO A 48 -7.64 3.31 -3.03
C PRO A 48 -8.96 3.08 -2.30
N ALA A 49 -9.78 2.12 -2.72
CA ALA A 49 -11.04 1.78 -2.03
C ALA A 49 -10.79 1.19 -0.63
N VAL A 50 -9.80 0.30 -0.48
CA VAL A 50 -9.36 -0.22 0.84
C VAL A 50 -8.97 0.94 1.77
N LEU A 51 -8.15 1.88 1.28
CA LEU A 51 -7.67 2.99 2.10
C LEU A 51 -8.75 3.99 2.43
N PHE A 52 -9.64 4.29 1.48
CA PHE A 52 -10.81 5.11 1.73
C PHE A 52 -11.65 4.52 2.86
N LEU A 53 -12.00 3.24 2.79
CA LEU A 53 -12.79 2.57 3.82
C LEU A 53 -12.05 2.50 5.16
N ALA A 54 -10.75 2.23 5.14
CA ALA A 54 -9.93 2.18 6.34
C ALA A 54 -9.93 3.50 7.10
N PHE A 55 -9.70 4.63 6.41
CA PHE A 55 -9.70 5.95 7.03
C PHE A 55 -11.11 6.47 7.32
N ALA A 56 -12.12 6.12 6.51
CA ALA A 56 -13.52 6.47 6.76
C ALA A 56 -14.06 5.83 8.05
N ARG A 57 -13.56 4.65 8.42
CA ARG A 57 -13.94 3.90 9.63
C ARG A 57 -13.00 4.12 10.82
N ALA A 58 -11.86 4.78 10.61
CA ALA A 58 -10.83 4.92 11.63
C ALA A 58 -11.28 5.85 12.76
N THR A 59 -10.79 5.56 13.96
CA THR A 59 -10.76 6.51 15.07
C THR A 59 -9.50 7.34 14.93
N LEU A 60 -9.60 8.52 14.33
CA LEU A 60 -8.44 9.37 14.07
C LEU A 60 -7.93 10.01 15.37
N GLU A 61 -6.74 9.60 15.80
CA GLU A 61 -6.05 10.16 16.97
C GLU A 61 -4.87 11.02 16.53
N LEU A 62 -4.63 12.13 17.24
CA LEU A 62 -3.50 13.02 16.95
C LEU A 62 -2.15 12.31 17.14
N ASN A 63 -2.09 11.34 18.05
CA ASN A 63 -0.91 10.50 18.32
C ASN A 63 -0.45 9.71 17.09
N TYR A 64 -1.33 9.46 16.12
CA TYR A 64 -0.97 8.77 14.88
C TYR A 64 -0.08 9.61 13.97
N LEU A 65 -0.13 10.95 14.05
CA LEU A 65 0.81 11.80 13.32
C LEU A 65 2.25 11.58 13.76
N LEU A 66 2.47 11.29 15.05
CA LEU A 66 3.80 10.95 15.55
C LEU A 66 4.33 9.66 14.91
N ILE A 67 3.47 8.66 14.70
CA ILE A 67 3.84 7.42 14.02
C ILE A 67 4.26 7.71 12.57
N VAL A 68 3.51 8.55 11.85
CA VAL A 68 3.84 8.96 10.47
C VAL A 68 5.23 9.59 10.41
N VAL A 69 5.54 10.52 11.33
CA VAL A 69 6.83 11.21 11.41
C VAL A 69 7.96 10.23 11.75
N ILE A 70 7.75 9.32 12.72
CA ILE A 70 8.74 8.32 13.11
C ILE A 70 9.06 7.40 11.92
N VAL A 71 8.03 6.87 11.24
CA VAL A 71 8.24 5.97 10.09
C VAL A 71 8.97 6.69 8.96
N PHE A 72 8.58 7.92 8.65
CA PHE A 72 9.29 8.74 7.66
C PHE A 72 10.78 8.89 8.03
N ALA A 73 11.07 9.23 9.29
CA ALA A 73 12.44 9.39 9.79
C ALA A 73 13.23 8.07 9.70
N LEU A 74 12.61 6.93 10.06
CA LEU A 74 13.24 5.62 9.93
C LEU A 74 13.56 5.27 8.48
N CYS A 75 12.70 5.60 7.51
CA CYS A 75 12.99 5.40 6.10
C CYS A 75 14.16 6.29 5.61
N VAL A 76 14.23 7.54 6.06
CA VAL A 76 15.38 8.42 5.78
C VAL A 76 16.66 7.84 6.38
N LEU A 77 16.63 7.38 7.63
CA LEU A 77 17.77 6.73 8.27
C LEU A 77 18.21 5.48 7.51
N ALA A 78 17.27 4.63 7.08
CA ALA A 78 17.57 3.44 6.28
C ALA A 78 18.26 3.81 4.95
N LEU A 79 17.83 4.90 4.29
CA LEU A 79 18.48 5.39 3.07
C LEU A 79 19.93 5.86 3.34
N LEU A 80 20.14 6.57 4.45
CA LEU A 80 21.47 7.05 4.87
C LEU A 80 22.40 5.90 5.24
N VAL A 81 21.90 4.91 5.99
CA VAL A 81 22.62 3.68 6.29
C VAL A 81 22.96 2.94 5.00
N GLY A 82 22.02 2.84 4.06
CA GLY A 82 22.27 2.23 2.76
C GLY A 82 23.40 2.89 1.98
N ARG A 83 23.50 4.22 2.02
CA ARG A 83 24.63 4.97 1.45
C ARG A 83 25.95 4.68 2.14
N TRP A 84 25.93 4.57 3.47
CA TRP A 84 27.13 4.32 4.26
C TRP A 84 27.64 2.87 4.11
N VAL A 85 26.73 1.90 3.96
CA VAL A 85 27.07 0.48 3.79
C VAL A 85 27.47 0.16 2.34
N GLN A 86 26.96 0.91 1.36
CA GLN A 86 27.29 0.71 -0.05
C GLN A 86 28.79 0.48 -0.35
N PRO A 87 29.73 1.36 0.08
CA PRO A 87 31.16 1.17 -0.19
C PRO A 87 31.72 -0.13 0.40
N LEU A 88 31.14 -0.64 1.50
CA LEU A 88 31.57 -1.89 2.14
C LEU A 88 31.13 -3.13 1.34
N THR A 89 30.10 -3.02 0.52
CA THR A 89 29.54 -4.15 -0.26
C THR A 89 30.27 -4.40 -1.58
N GLY A 90 31.09 -3.45 -2.04
CA GLY A 90 31.69 -3.49 -3.38
C GLY A 90 30.72 -3.21 -4.54
N ILE A 91 29.43 -2.97 -4.27
CA ILE A 91 28.40 -2.73 -5.28
C ILE A 91 28.43 -1.26 -5.75
N ARG A 92 28.77 -1.04 -7.03
CA ARG A 92 28.89 0.30 -7.64
C ARG A 92 27.60 0.85 -8.26
N ALA A 93 26.44 0.29 -7.91
CA ALA A 93 25.16 0.74 -8.45
C ALA A 93 24.67 2.01 -7.73
N PRO A 94 24.43 3.15 -8.43
CA PRO A 94 23.94 4.39 -7.81
C PRO A 94 22.60 4.24 -7.07
N TYR A 95 21.81 3.22 -7.46
CA TYR A 95 20.50 2.91 -6.90
C TYR A 95 20.54 2.06 -5.63
N PHE A 96 21.72 1.55 -5.23
CA PHE A 96 21.85 0.62 -4.11
C PHE A 96 21.17 1.11 -2.81
N PRO A 97 21.38 2.35 -2.35
CA PRO A 97 20.73 2.84 -1.13
C PRO A 97 19.20 2.89 -1.25
N SER A 98 18.70 3.25 -2.44
CA SER A 98 17.27 3.33 -2.72
C SER A 98 16.61 1.95 -2.66
N LEU A 99 17.30 0.90 -3.14
CA LEU A 99 16.81 -0.48 -3.10
C LEU A 99 16.59 -0.97 -1.67
N LEU A 100 17.41 -0.54 -0.72
CA LEU A 100 17.25 -0.88 0.71
C LEU A 100 16.06 -0.20 1.38
N THR A 101 15.41 0.75 0.68
CA THR A 101 14.23 1.49 1.17
C THR A 101 12.98 1.25 0.32
N GLY A 102 13.03 0.30 -0.63
CA GLY A 102 11.93 -0.09 -1.49
C GLY A 102 10.89 -0.96 -0.79
N PHE A 103 10.28 -0.44 0.28
CA PHE A 103 9.24 -1.16 1.00
C PHE A 103 7.94 -1.24 0.19
N GLU A 104 7.45 -2.45 -0.09
CA GLU A 104 6.21 -2.71 -0.84
C GLU A 104 5.00 -2.83 0.09
N ALA A 105 4.70 -1.75 0.81
CA ALA A 105 3.56 -1.69 1.71
C ALA A 105 2.22 -1.70 0.95
N GLY A 106 2.15 -0.98 -0.17
CA GLY A 106 0.94 -0.83 -1.01
C GLY A 106 0.44 -2.14 -1.61
N MET A 107 1.28 -2.83 -2.38
CA MET A 107 0.86 -4.09 -3.01
C MET A 107 0.83 -5.22 -1.98
N MET A 108 1.97 -5.62 -1.41
CA MET A 108 2.05 -6.82 -0.57
C MET A 108 1.62 -6.57 0.88
N GLY A 109 2.02 -5.44 1.47
CA GLY A 109 1.79 -5.14 2.88
C GLY A 109 0.31 -5.17 3.28
N TYR A 110 -0.57 -4.46 2.57
CA TYR A 110 -2.00 -4.44 2.87
C TYR A 110 -2.69 -5.80 2.68
N ALA A 111 -2.30 -6.55 1.66
CA ALA A 111 -2.85 -7.88 1.41
C ALA A 111 -2.55 -8.84 2.57
N ILE A 112 -1.29 -8.86 3.05
CA ILE A 112 -0.89 -9.69 4.19
C ILE A 112 -1.54 -9.17 5.48
N PHE A 113 -1.47 -7.86 5.73
CA PHE A 113 -1.97 -7.27 6.97
C PHE A 113 -3.48 -7.50 7.14
N SER A 114 -4.25 -7.28 6.08
CA SER A 114 -5.71 -7.51 6.11
C SER A 114 -6.07 -8.99 6.33
N SER A 115 -5.31 -9.93 5.78
CA SER A 115 -5.51 -11.37 6.01
C SER A 115 -5.21 -11.76 7.46
N VAL A 116 -4.16 -11.19 8.07
CA VAL A 116 -3.71 -11.59 9.41
C VAL A 116 -4.47 -10.90 10.53
N TYR A 117 -4.71 -9.60 10.38
CA TYR A 117 -5.27 -8.75 11.42
C TYR A 117 -6.72 -8.33 11.13
N GLY A 118 -7.26 -8.69 9.98
CA GLY A 118 -8.62 -8.35 9.57
C GLY A 118 -8.74 -6.93 9.02
N VAL A 119 -9.75 -6.72 8.17
CA VAL A 119 -9.99 -5.44 7.48
C VAL A 119 -10.22 -4.28 8.47
N ALA A 120 -10.84 -4.55 9.62
CA ALA A 120 -11.09 -3.54 10.65
C ALA A 120 -9.81 -2.90 11.23
N ASN A 121 -8.67 -3.60 11.19
CA ASN A 121 -7.39 -3.09 11.70
C ASN A 121 -6.53 -2.44 10.61
N VAL A 122 -6.95 -2.47 9.34
CA VAL A 122 -6.14 -1.98 8.21
C VAL A 122 -5.73 -0.52 8.36
N TYR A 123 -6.56 0.31 9.01
CA TYR A 123 -6.22 1.71 9.26
C TYR A 123 -4.92 1.87 10.07
N LYS A 124 -4.60 0.95 10.98
CA LYS A 124 -3.37 0.99 11.79
C LYS A 124 -2.14 0.83 10.91
N PHE A 125 -2.19 -0.13 9.98
CA PHE A 125 -1.13 -0.28 8.99
C PHE A 125 -1.10 0.90 8.02
N ALA A 126 -2.25 1.45 7.66
CA ALA A 126 -2.33 2.60 6.78
C ALA A 126 -1.70 3.88 7.36
N VAL A 127 -1.78 4.07 8.67
CA VAL A 127 -1.06 5.15 9.38
C VAL A 127 0.46 4.95 9.28
N VAL A 128 0.95 3.73 9.47
CA VAL A 128 2.39 3.41 9.32
C VAL A 128 2.83 3.65 7.87
N ASP A 129 2.07 3.11 6.92
CA ASP A 129 2.31 3.25 5.48
C ASP A 129 2.30 4.71 5.04
N LEU A 130 1.43 5.57 5.58
CA LEU A 130 1.40 6.99 5.22
C LEU A 130 2.75 7.69 5.46
N GLY A 131 3.47 7.32 6.51
CA GLY A 131 4.84 7.80 6.75
C GLY A 131 5.83 7.31 5.69
N GLN A 132 5.72 6.03 5.31
CA GLN A 132 6.53 5.43 4.25
C GLN A 132 6.23 6.03 2.88
N VAL A 133 4.96 6.19 2.51
CA VAL A 133 4.53 6.76 1.23
C VAL A 133 4.97 8.21 1.12
N THR A 134 4.89 8.98 2.21
CA THR A 134 5.42 10.34 2.26
C THR A 134 6.93 10.35 2.00
N PHE A 135 7.68 9.43 2.60
CA PHE A 135 9.11 9.25 2.29
C PHE A 135 9.33 8.90 0.81
N VAL A 136 8.55 7.98 0.25
CA VAL A 136 8.68 7.58 -1.15
C VAL A 136 8.49 8.77 -2.07
N PHE A 137 7.43 9.55 -1.89
CA PHE A 137 7.14 10.66 -2.80
C PHE A 137 8.05 11.87 -2.60
N PHE A 138 8.44 12.20 -1.38
CA PHE A 138 9.19 13.44 -1.11
C PHE A 138 10.71 13.25 -1.05
N VAL A 139 11.18 12.01 -0.93
CA VAL A 139 12.63 11.70 -0.85
C VAL A 139 13.03 10.71 -1.93
N LEU A 140 12.42 9.53 -1.96
CA LEU A 140 12.88 8.43 -2.82
C LEU A 140 12.67 8.72 -4.31
N VAL A 141 11.46 9.10 -4.72
CA VAL A 141 11.13 9.42 -6.12
C VAL A 141 11.97 10.60 -6.62
N PRO A 142 12.05 11.76 -5.93
CA PRO A 142 12.93 12.85 -6.35
C PRO A 142 14.41 12.44 -6.45
N LEU A 143 14.88 11.56 -5.56
CA LEU A 143 16.25 11.02 -5.63
C LEU A 143 16.43 10.15 -6.89
N LEU A 144 15.50 9.25 -7.17
CA LEU A 144 15.55 8.39 -8.34
C LEU A 144 15.46 9.19 -9.64
N GLU A 145 14.57 10.18 -9.70
CA GLU A 145 14.45 11.09 -10.84
C GLU A 145 15.75 11.86 -11.09
N ARG A 146 16.42 12.35 -10.03
CA ARG A 146 17.74 12.98 -10.16
C ARG A 146 18.80 12.03 -10.75
N LEU A 147 18.72 10.74 -10.43
CA LEU A 147 19.66 9.74 -10.95
C LEU A 147 19.34 9.29 -12.38
N SER A 148 18.09 9.35 -12.82
CA SER A 148 17.66 8.84 -14.14
C SER A 148 17.44 9.92 -15.19
N SER A 149 16.73 10.99 -14.83
CA SER A 149 16.10 11.93 -15.79
C SER A 149 16.36 13.40 -15.44
N GLY A 150 17.08 13.67 -14.35
CA GLY A 150 17.38 15.01 -13.84
C GLY A 150 16.40 15.50 -12.76
N PRO A 151 16.77 16.55 -12.01
CA PRO A 151 15.94 17.09 -10.93
C PRO A 151 14.63 17.69 -11.47
N LYS A 152 13.52 17.37 -10.81
CA LYS A 152 12.22 18.03 -11.03
C LYS A 152 11.95 19.12 -9.99
N PRO A 153 11.12 20.13 -10.32
CA PRO A 153 10.71 21.14 -9.37
C PRO A 153 9.88 20.52 -8.23
N PHE A 154 10.04 21.04 -7.03
CA PHE A 154 9.33 20.56 -5.84
C PHE A 154 7.81 20.66 -5.97
N THR A 155 7.31 21.69 -6.67
CA THR A 155 5.88 21.86 -6.97
C THR A 155 5.30 20.69 -7.76
N ALA A 156 6.07 20.10 -8.69
CA ALA A 156 5.66 18.92 -9.42
C ALA A 156 5.60 17.68 -8.50
N THR A 157 6.52 17.56 -7.55
CA THR A 157 6.50 16.47 -6.55
C THR A 157 5.23 16.53 -5.70
N VAL A 158 4.91 17.71 -5.17
CA VAL A 158 3.69 17.94 -4.38
C VAL A 158 2.44 17.65 -5.23
N ALA A 159 2.38 18.17 -6.46
CA ALA A 159 1.24 17.93 -7.35
C ALA A 159 1.05 16.44 -7.66
N ASN A 160 2.13 15.70 -7.91
CA ASN A 160 2.07 14.27 -8.18
C ASN A 160 1.61 13.46 -6.96
N PHE A 161 2.05 13.84 -5.77
CA PHE A 161 1.60 13.21 -4.52
C PHE A 161 0.08 13.29 -4.39
N PHE A 162 -0.50 14.50 -4.48
CA PHE A 162 -1.94 14.69 -4.33
C PHE A 162 -2.79 14.16 -5.49
N ARG A 163 -2.19 13.90 -6.66
CA ARG A 163 -2.88 13.27 -7.80
C ARG A 163 -2.94 11.75 -7.73
N THR A 164 -2.21 11.12 -6.79
CA THR A 164 -2.15 9.67 -6.72
C THR A 164 -3.46 9.10 -6.16
N PRO A 165 -4.08 8.10 -6.80
CA PRO A 165 -5.36 7.52 -6.35
C PRO A 165 -5.35 7.05 -4.89
N VAL A 166 -4.23 6.49 -4.44
CA VAL A 166 -4.00 6.06 -3.05
C VAL A 166 -4.16 7.24 -2.09
N ILE A 167 -3.48 8.37 -2.36
CA ILE A 167 -3.55 9.58 -1.52
C ILE A 167 -4.96 10.18 -1.55
N LEU A 168 -5.59 10.22 -2.72
CA LEU A 168 -6.98 10.67 -2.86
C LEU A 168 -7.95 9.78 -2.05
N GLY A 169 -7.74 8.46 -2.05
CA GLY A 169 -8.50 7.52 -1.21
C GLY A 169 -8.34 7.82 0.27
N ILE A 170 -7.11 8.03 0.75
CA ILE A 170 -6.83 8.39 2.15
C ILE A 170 -7.52 9.70 2.54
N LEU A 171 -7.30 10.77 1.76
CA LEU A 171 -7.88 12.10 2.04
C LEU A 171 -9.41 12.05 1.99
N GLY A 172 -9.97 11.39 0.98
CA GLY A 172 -11.41 11.17 0.87
C GLY A 172 -11.97 10.40 2.07
N GLY A 173 -11.25 9.36 2.54
CA GLY A 173 -11.63 8.59 3.72
C GLY A 173 -11.65 9.43 4.99
N ILE A 174 -10.62 10.26 5.20
CA ILE A 174 -10.54 11.20 6.34
C ILE A 174 -11.71 12.19 6.30
N LEU A 175 -12.01 12.77 5.13
CA LEU A 175 -13.15 13.68 4.97
C LEU A 175 -14.48 12.97 5.25
N ALA A 176 -14.65 11.76 4.71
CA ALA A 176 -15.84 10.93 4.92
C ALA A 176 -16.04 10.57 6.41
N ASN A 177 -14.96 10.30 7.14
CA ASN A 177 -14.99 10.04 8.58
C ASN A 177 -15.50 11.27 9.35
N ARG A 178 -14.98 12.46 9.04
CA ARG A 178 -15.33 13.73 9.71
C ARG A 178 -16.81 14.08 9.60
N ILE A 179 -17.42 13.79 8.46
CA ILE A 179 -18.85 14.09 8.22
C ILE A 179 -19.77 12.89 8.52
N GLY A 180 -19.24 11.76 8.97
CA GLY A 180 -20.03 10.54 9.22
C GLY A 180 -20.65 9.93 7.96
N LEU A 181 -20.01 10.11 6.78
CA LEU A 181 -20.59 9.78 5.47
C LEU A 181 -21.06 8.33 5.37
N LEU A 182 -20.26 7.37 5.86
CA LEU A 182 -20.62 5.96 5.81
C LEU A 182 -21.88 5.67 6.63
N GLY A 183 -22.07 6.33 7.77
CA GLY A 183 -23.28 6.21 8.57
C GLY A 183 -24.50 6.78 7.85
N LEU A 184 -24.35 7.95 7.23
CA LEU A 184 -25.41 8.58 6.42
C LEU A 184 -25.82 7.69 5.23
N LEU A 185 -24.85 7.16 4.49
CA LEU A 185 -25.11 6.27 3.36
C LEU A 185 -25.74 4.95 3.83
N SER A 186 -25.38 4.45 5.00
CA SER A 186 -25.94 3.19 5.53
C SER A 186 -27.36 3.33 6.10
N SER A 187 -27.89 4.55 6.21
CA SER A 187 -29.24 4.78 6.75
C SER A 187 -30.38 4.36 5.82
N TRP A 188 -30.11 4.26 4.51
CA TRP A 188 -31.10 3.89 3.49
C TRP A 188 -30.60 2.70 2.65
N PRO A 189 -31.45 1.70 2.31
CA PRO A 189 -31.02 0.48 1.63
C PRO A 189 -30.31 0.73 0.28
N VAL A 190 -30.78 1.71 -0.50
CA VAL A 190 -30.22 2.04 -1.82
C VAL A 190 -28.85 2.69 -1.67
N SER A 191 -28.68 3.64 -0.75
CA SER A 191 -27.39 4.28 -0.49
C SER A 191 -26.40 3.34 0.20
N ALA A 192 -26.88 2.39 1.01
CA ALA A 192 -26.06 1.37 1.65
C ALA A 192 -25.36 0.48 0.61
N SER A 193 -26.03 0.25 -0.54
CA SER A 193 -25.46 -0.51 -1.65
C SER A 193 -24.18 0.11 -2.21
N LEU A 194 -23.99 1.44 -2.10
CA LEU A 194 -22.75 2.10 -2.50
C LEU A 194 -21.58 1.71 -1.58
N VAL A 195 -21.84 1.64 -0.27
CA VAL A 195 -20.85 1.20 0.72
C VAL A 195 -20.50 -0.27 0.49
N SER A 196 -21.50 -1.13 0.31
CA SER A 196 -21.27 -2.55 0.00
C SER A 196 -20.49 -2.75 -1.30
N THR A 197 -20.75 -1.94 -2.32
CA THR A 197 -19.99 -1.98 -3.58
C THR A 197 -18.52 -1.62 -3.35
N LEU A 198 -18.26 -0.56 -2.57
CA LEU A 198 -16.89 -0.20 -2.18
C LEU A 198 -16.20 -1.33 -1.40
N GLU A 199 -16.91 -2.01 -0.50
CA GLU A 199 -16.37 -3.15 0.24
C GLU A 199 -16.04 -4.33 -0.66
N ILE A 200 -16.90 -4.64 -1.64
CA ILE A 200 -16.64 -5.70 -2.62
C ILE A 200 -15.40 -5.34 -3.44
N VAL A 201 -15.30 -4.11 -3.95
CA VAL A 201 -14.15 -3.63 -4.73
C VAL A 201 -12.86 -3.66 -3.89
N ALA A 202 -12.92 -3.23 -2.64
CA ALA A 202 -11.79 -3.29 -1.71
C ALA A 202 -11.39 -4.75 -1.39
N GLY A 203 -12.36 -5.65 -1.29
CA GLY A 203 -12.14 -7.08 -1.08
C GLY A 203 -11.34 -7.77 -2.19
N LEU A 204 -11.28 -7.18 -3.39
CA LEU A 204 -10.47 -7.69 -4.50
C LEU A 204 -8.97 -7.46 -4.31
N THR A 205 -8.54 -6.52 -3.47
CA THR A 205 -7.12 -6.15 -3.36
C THR A 205 -6.23 -7.33 -2.98
N THR A 206 -6.56 -8.04 -1.89
CA THR A 206 -5.75 -9.17 -1.40
C THR A 206 -5.60 -10.29 -2.44
N PRO A 207 -6.67 -10.85 -3.03
CA PRO A 207 -6.54 -11.91 -4.03
C PRO A 207 -5.84 -11.44 -5.32
N LEU A 208 -6.14 -10.24 -5.82
CA LEU A 208 -5.49 -9.72 -7.03
C LEU A 208 -4.00 -9.51 -6.82
N VAL A 209 -3.60 -8.88 -5.72
CA VAL A 209 -2.19 -8.70 -5.37
C VAL A 209 -1.48 -10.04 -5.28
N ALA A 210 -2.03 -11.00 -4.53
CA ALA A 210 -1.37 -12.28 -4.31
C ALA A 210 -1.19 -13.04 -5.63
N ILE A 211 -2.19 -13.04 -6.51
CA ILE A 211 -2.09 -13.64 -7.84
C ILE A 211 -1.05 -12.91 -8.70
N VAL A 212 -1.09 -11.57 -8.74
CA VAL A 212 -0.15 -10.75 -9.54
C VAL A 212 1.30 -10.92 -9.09
N ILE A 213 1.56 -11.06 -7.79
CA ILE A 213 2.92 -11.27 -7.27
C ILE A 213 3.39 -12.71 -7.50
N GLY A 214 2.49 -13.68 -7.36
CA GLY A 214 2.83 -15.08 -7.53
C GLY A 214 3.02 -15.48 -8.99
N TYR A 215 2.31 -14.82 -9.91
CA TYR A 215 2.41 -15.04 -11.34
C TYR A 215 3.76 -14.54 -11.86
#